data_AF-A0A1T4LDE5-F1
#
_entry.id   AF-A0A1T4LDE5-F1
#
_cell.length_a   1.000
_cell.length_b   1.000
_cell.length_c   1.000
_cell.angle_alpha   90.00
_cell.angle_beta   90.00
_cell.angle_gamma   90.00
#
_symmetry.space_group_name_H-M   'P 1'
#
loop_
_entity.id
_entity.type
_entity.pdbx_description
1 polymer ?
#
loop_
_entity_poly.entity_id
_entity_poly.type
_entity_poly.pdbx_seq_one_letter_code
_entity_poly.pdbx_strand_id
1 'polypeptide(L)' 'MTETFSDWTSYDAWLVKNYEQYAVYKLDEKDGKVVAEYRDKSTTAAPEKK' A
#
# COMPACT_ATOMS: atom_id res chain seq x y z
N MET A 1 2.96 1.29 -7.21
CA MET A 1 1.73 2.09 -7.31
C MET A 1 1.75 3.11 -6.18
N THR A 2 1.16 4.28 -6.36
CA THR A 2 1.17 5.36 -5.36
C THR A 2 -0.26 5.83 -5.13
N GLU A 3 -0.68 5.91 -3.87
CA GLU A 3 -2.00 6.41 -3.46
C GLU A 3 -1.82 7.54 -2.46
N THR A 4 -2.69 8.54 -2.51
CA THR A 4 -2.66 9.69 -1.59
C THR A 4 -3.95 9.76 -0.79
N PHE A 5 -3.83 9.82 0.53
CA PHE A 5 -4.92 9.87 1.48
C PHE A 5 -4.96 11.23 2.17
N SER A 6 -6.16 11.71 2.45
CA SER A 6 -6.38 12.99 3.13
C SER A 6 -5.85 13.00 4.57
N ASP A 7 -5.79 11.83 5.20
CA ASP A 7 -5.43 11.67 6.62
C ASP A 7 -5.08 10.20 6.93
N TRP A 8 -4.53 9.97 8.12
CA TRP A 8 -4.13 8.64 8.59
C TRP A 8 -5.29 7.66 8.75
N THR A 9 -6.51 8.12 9.05
CA THR A 9 -7.70 7.26 9.17
C THR A 9 -8.11 6.73 7.81
N SER A 10 -8.09 7.60 6.79
CA SER A 10 -8.34 7.23 5.40
C SER A 10 -7.33 6.20 4.90
N TYR A 11 -6.06 6.37 5.25
CA TYR A 11 -5.01 5.39 4.97
C TYR A 11 -5.26 4.04 5.69
N ASP A 12 -5.57 4.06 6.99
CA ASP A 12 -5.81 2.85 7.78
C ASP A 12 -7.00 2.04 7.24
N ALA A 13 -8.11 2.71 6.92
CA ALA A 13 -9.28 2.09 6.34
C ALA A 13 -8.99 1.44 4.96
N TRP A 14 -8.13 2.06 4.16
CA TRP A 14 -7.66 1.48 2.90
C TRP A 14 -6.73 0.29 3.14
N LEU A 15 -5.80 0.41 4.08
CA LEU A 15 -4.84 -0.64 4.40
C LEU A 15 -5.56 -1.90 4.86
N VAL A 16 -6.51 -1.81 5.80
CA VAL A 16 -7.28 -2.96 6.29
C VAL A 16 -8.01 -3.67 5.15
N LYS A 17 -8.63 -2.92 4.23
CA LYS A 17 -9.36 -3.50 3.09
C LYS A 17 -8.46 -4.18 2.07
N ASN A 18 -7.25 -3.65 1.88
CA ASN A 18 -6.36 -4.09 0.82
C ASN A 18 -5.13 -4.85 1.34
N TYR A 19 -5.06 -5.12 2.65
CA TYR A 19 -3.91 -5.72 3.29
C TYR A 19 -3.54 -7.06 2.68
N GLU A 20 -4.53 -7.87 2.28
CA GLU A 20 -4.27 -9.19 1.69
C GLU A 20 -3.66 -9.12 0.28
N GLN A 21 -3.98 -8.06 -0.48
CA GLN A 21 -3.58 -7.92 -1.89
C GLN A 21 -2.34 -7.05 -2.06
N TYR A 22 -2.19 -6.01 -1.26
CA TYR A 22 -1.13 -5.01 -1.43
C TYR A 22 -0.13 -5.01 -0.27
N ALA A 23 1.13 -4.81 -0.60
CA ALA A 23 2.21 -4.57 0.34
C ALA A 23 2.70 -3.13 0.19
N VAL A 24 2.54 -2.34 1.25
CA VAL A 24 3.10 -0.98 1.35
C VAL A 24 4.58 -1.09 1.66
N TYR A 25 5.43 -0.40 0.90
CA TYR A 25 6.88 -0.40 1.09
C TYR A 25 7.46 0.99 1.40
N LYS A 26 6.69 2.05 1.18
CA LYS A 26 7.07 3.41 1.59
C LYS A 26 5.82 4.22 1.96
N LEU A 27 5.97 5.01 3.01
CA LEU A 27 4.98 5.96 3.49
C LEU A 27 5.67 7.29 3.70
N ASP A 28 5.05 8.35 3.20
CA ASP A 28 5.47 9.74 3.39
C ASP A 28 4.27 10.58 3.81
N GLU A 29 4.53 11.66 4.54
CA GLU A 29 3.53 12.71 4.81
C GLU A 29 3.95 13.99 4.09
N LYS A 30 3.09 14.48 3.20
CA LYS A 30 3.35 15.69 2.40
C LYS A 30 2.13 16.59 2.43
N ASP A 31 2.32 17.85 2.83
CA ASP A 31 1.26 18.86 2.90
C ASP A 31 0.04 18.40 3.73
N GLY A 32 0.29 17.67 4.82
CA GLY A 32 -0.75 17.10 5.69
C GLY A 32 -1.50 15.90 5.12
N LYS A 33 -1.06 15.35 3.99
CA LYS A 33 -1.62 14.15 3.34
C LYS A 33 -0.67 12.97 3.47
N VAL A 34 -1.22 11.78 3.58
CA VAL A 34 -0.44 10.53 3.63
C VAL A 34 -0.27 10.00 2.21
N VAL A 35 0.97 9.77 1.79
CA VAL A 35 1.31 9.22 0.48
C VAL A 35 1.90 7.83 0.69
N ALA A 36 1.18 6.80 0.23
CA ALA A 36 1.63 5.41 0.31
C ALA A 36 2.11 4.91 -1.05
N GLU A 37 3.30 4.33 -1.08
CA GLU A 37 3.77 3.53 -2.21
C GLU A 37 3.62 2.04 -1.88
N TYR A 38 2.93 1.32 -2.76
CA TYR A 38 2.57 -0.07 -2.57
C TYR A 38 2.69 -0.88 -3.85
N ARG A 39 2.78 -2.20 -3.70
CA ARG A 39 2.82 -3.15 -4.80
C ARG A 39 1.85 -4.30 -4.57
N ASP A 40 1.46 -4.95 -5.66
CA ASP A 40 0.67 -6.16 -5.62
C ASP A 40 1.48 -7.34 -5.09
N LYS A 41 0.96 -8.03 -4.08
CA LYS A 41 1.61 -9.18 -3.47
C LYS A 41 1.68 -10.36 -4.43
N SER A 42 0.69 -10.55 -5.29
CA SER A 42 0.67 -11.63 -6.29
C SER A 42 1.79 -11.46 -7.33
N THR A 43 2.17 -10.23 -7.67
CA THR A 43 3.37 -9.98 -8.50
C THR A 43 4.71 -10.26 -7.80
N THR A 44 4.70 -10.53 -6.48
CA THR A 44 5.89 -10.87 -5.70
C THR A 44 6.02 -12.37 -5.40
N ALA A 45 5.04 -13.19 -5.82
CA ALA A 45 5.16 -14.64 -5.78
C ALA A 45 6.17 -15.08 -6.87
N ALA A 46 7.42 -15.30 -6.45
CA ALA A 46 8.42 -15.94 -7.30
C ALA A 46 7.87 -17.29 -7.82
N PRO A 47 8.19 -17.68 -9.06
CA PRO A 47 7.63 -18.87 -9.70
C PRO A 47 7.96 -20.12 -8.89
N GLU A 48 6.97 -20.99 -8.69
CA GLU A 48 7.16 -22.35 -8.19
C GLU A 48 8.30 -23.01 -8.97
N LYS A 49 9.39 -23.36 -8.27
CA LYS A 49 10.40 -24.26 -8.82
C LYS A 49 9.71 -25.61 -9.04
N LYS A 50 9.40 -25.90 -10.30
CA LYS A 50 9.03 -27.23 -10.78
C LYS A 50 10.29 -28.07 -11.02
#